data_AF-A0A0E3WF93-F1
#
_entry.id   AF-A0A0E3WF93-F1
#
_cell.length_a   1.000
_cell.length_b   1.000
_cell.length_c   1.000
_cell.angle_alpha   90.00
_cell.angle_beta   90.00
_cell.angle_gamma   90.00
#
_symmetry.space_group_name_H-M   'P 1'
#
loop_
_entity.id
_entity.type
_entity.pdbx_description
1 polymer ?
#
loop_
_entity_poly.entity_id
_entity_poly.type
_entity_poly.pdbx_seq_one_letter_code
_entity_poly.pdbx_strand_id
1 'polypeptide(L)'
;MLHKEKPDYNRNQYGFYTLDDLVPIDHFLRQVDEVIDFNFIYELVEDTYSTDNGRPSLDPVMLVKIPLIQCLYGIRSMRQTIKEIEVNMAYRWFLGLTLDDKVPHFTTYGKNYSRRFVKISDIKKE
;
A
#
# COMPACT_ATOMS: atom_id res chain seq x y z
N MET A 1 10.58 41.93 13.00
CA MET A 1 9.11 41.95 13.16
C MET A 1 8.64 40.52 13.34
N LEU A 2 7.84 40.24 14.37
CA LEU A 2 7.24 38.92 14.58
C LEU A 2 6.09 38.75 13.59
N HIS A 3 6.35 38.06 12.48
CA HIS A 3 5.31 37.69 11.52
C HIS A 3 4.55 36.48 12.06
N LYS A 4 3.34 36.70 12.59
CA LYS A 4 2.46 35.62 13.03
C LYS A 4 1.61 35.22 11.83
N GLU A 5 2.15 34.37 10.96
CA GLU A 5 1.39 33.82 9.84
C GLU A 5 0.17 33.07 10.36
N LYS A 6 -0.99 33.30 9.73
CA LYS A 6 -2.21 32.57 10.06
C LYS A 6 -2.08 31.14 9.54
N PRO A 7 -2.18 30.11 10.37
CA PRO A 7 -1.93 28.72 9.95
C PRO A 7 -2.89 28.24 8.85
N ASP A 8 -4.11 28.80 8.80
CA ASP A 8 -5.12 28.44 7.81
C ASP A 8 -4.82 28.97 6.41
N TYR A 9 -3.91 29.95 6.28
CA TYR A 9 -3.46 30.43 4.97
C TYR A 9 -2.73 29.31 4.21
N ASN A 10 -1.80 28.61 4.87
CA ASN A 10 -1.02 27.54 4.24
C ASN A 10 -1.80 26.24 4.09
N ARG A 11 -2.73 25.93 5.01
CA ARG A 11 -3.53 24.68 4.98
C ARG A 11 -4.51 24.59 3.81
N ASN A 12 -4.93 25.74 3.25
CA ASN A 12 -5.93 25.82 2.19
C ASN A 12 -5.32 26.21 0.83
N GLN A 13 -4.00 26.09 0.67
CA GLN A 13 -3.34 26.36 -0.61
C GLN A 13 -3.60 25.23 -1.60
N TYR A 14 -3.78 25.61 -2.86
CA TYR A 14 -3.82 24.69 -3.98
C TYR A 14 -2.45 24.69 -4.64
N GLY A 15 -1.94 23.51 -4.97
CA GLY A 15 -0.74 23.35 -5.78
C GLY A 15 -0.86 22.13 -6.67
N PHE A 16 -0.15 22.17 -7.79
CA PHE A 16 -0.08 21.07 -8.73
C PHE A 16 1.18 20.27 -8.43
N TYR A 17 1.00 19.10 -7.84
CA TYR A 17 2.08 18.19 -7.46
C TYR A 17 1.74 16.79 -7.95
N THR A 18 2.76 16.03 -8.36
CA THR A 18 2.61 14.59 -8.52
C THR A 18 2.78 13.90 -7.16
N LEU A 19 2.28 12.66 -7.04
CA LEU A 19 2.55 11.86 -5.84
C LEU A 19 4.06 11.61 -5.65
N ASP A 20 4.81 11.57 -6.75
CA ASP A 20 6.26 11.40 -6.75
C ASP A 20 6.97 12.62 -6.12
N ASP A 21 6.53 13.84 -6.43
CA ASP A 21 7.07 15.08 -5.83
C ASP A 21 6.85 15.14 -4.31
N LEU A 22 5.78 14.51 -3.82
CA LEU A 22 5.37 14.55 -2.42
C LEU A 22 6.11 13.55 -1.54
N VAL A 23 6.86 12.62 -2.14
CA VAL A 23 7.62 11.59 -1.42
C VAL A 23 9.12 11.81 -1.63
N PRO A 24 9.89 12.09 -0.56
CA PRO A 24 11.33 12.35 -0.67
C PRO A 24 12.06 11.26 -1.45
N ILE A 25 13.03 11.66 -2.26
CA ILE A 25 13.82 10.74 -3.12
C ILE A 25 14.60 9.72 -2.30
N ASP A 26 15.06 10.11 -1.11
CA ASP A 26 15.79 9.27 -0.17
C ASP A 26 14.88 8.47 0.78
N HIS A 27 13.56 8.52 0.58
CA HIS A 27 12.61 7.82 1.44
C HIS A 27 12.82 6.30 1.37
N PHE A 28 12.85 5.65 2.54
CA PHE A 28 13.16 4.22 2.66
C PHE A 28 12.31 3.30 1.75
N LEU A 29 11.00 3.56 1.63
CA LEU A 29 10.14 2.77 0.74
C LEU A 29 10.51 2.87 -0.75
N ARG A 30 11.17 3.95 -1.20
CA ARG A 30 11.72 4.02 -2.57
C ARG A 30 12.86 3.03 -2.73
N GLN A 31 13.77 2.99 -1.75
CA GLN A 31 14.89 2.03 -1.74
C GLN A 31 14.38 0.58 -1.73
N VAL A 32 13.30 0.31 -0.98
CA VAL A 32 12.67 -1.01 -0.97
C VAL A 32 12.06 -1.36 -2.34
N ASP A 33 11.35 -0.42 -2.96
CA ASP A 33 10.72 -0.61 -4.28
C ASP A 33 11.76 -0.79 -5.40
N GLU A 34 12.91 -0.12 -5.31
CA GLU A 34 14.03 -0.27 -6.25
C GLU A 34 14.74 -1.62 -6.12
N VAL A 35 14.88 -2.13 -4.89
CA VAL A 35 15.64 -3.36 -4.62
C VAL A 35 14.81 -4.62 -4.84
N ILE A 36 13.49 -4.55 -4.63
CA ILE A 36 12.60 -5.70 -4.71
C ILE A 36 11.71 -5.57 -5.94
N ASP A 37 11.98 -6.38 -6.96
CA ASP A 37 11.00 -6.61 -8.01
C ASP A 37 9.84 -7.44 -7.42
N PHE A 38 8.62 -6.89 -7.43
CA PHE A 38 7.43 -7.57 -6.92
C PHE A 38 6.69 -8.40 -7.98
N ASN A 39 7.13 -8.36 -9.24
CA ASN A 39 6.42 -9.03 -10.34
C ASN A 39 6.37 -10.55 -10.17
N PHE A 40 7.35 -11.15 -9.48
CA PHE A 40 7.33 -12.59 -9.16
C PHE A 40 6.06 -13.03 -8.41
N ILE A 41 5.39 -12.11 -7.71
CA ILE A 41 4.14 -12.43 -7.01
C ILE A 41 3.05 -12.83 -8.01
N TYR A 42 2.95 -12.15 -9.16
CA TYR A 42 1.93 -12.48 -10.16
C TYR A 42 2.09 -13.91 -10.67
N GLU A 43 3.33 -14.33 -10.95
CA GLU A 43 3.65 -15.71 -11.35
C GLU A 43 3.25 -16.72 -10.26
N LEU A 44 3.48 -16.40 -8.98
CA LEU A 44 3.16 -17.30 -7.87
C LEU A 44 1.66 -17.47 -7.61
N VAL A 45 0.84 -16.48 -7.98
CA VAL A 45 -0.59 -16.50 -7.66
C VAL A 45 -1.47 -16.73 -8.89
N GLU A 46 -0.91 -16.84 -10.09
CA GLU A 46 -1.63 -16.93 -11.36
C GLU A 46 -2.77 -17.95 -11.31
N ASP A 47 -2.49 -19.18 -10.85
CA ASP A 47 -3.48 -20.28 -10.75
C ASP A 47 -4.64 -19.99 -9.77
N THR A 48 -4.50 -18.98 -8.90
CA THR A 48 -5.52 -18.59 -7.92
C THR A 48 -6.40 -17.43 -8.39
N TYR A 49 -6.11 -16.87 -9.57
CA TYR A 49 -6.84 -15.77 -10.18
C TYR A 49 -7.49 -16.24 -11.50
N SER A 50 -8.73 -15.84 -11.73
CA SER A 50 -9.37 -16.01 -13.04
C SER A 50 -9.01 -14.82 -13.92
N THR A 51 -8.66 -15.09 -15.17
CA THR A 51 -8.27 -14.07 -16.16
C THR A 51 -9.47 -13.33 -16.75
N ASP A 52 -10.65 -13.93 -16.75
CA ASP A 52 -11.77 -13.52 -17.60
C ASP A 52 -13.12 -13.39 -16.85
N ASN A 53 -13.20 -13.79 -15.58
CA ASN A 53 -14.47 -13.86 -14.87
C ASN A 53 -14.45 -13.22 -13.47
N GLY A 54 -15.53 -12.50 -13.16
CA GLY A 54 -15.82 -11.99 -11.82
C GLY A 54 -15.40 -10.55 -11.56
N ARG A 55 -15.55 -10.12 -10.29
CA ARG A 55 -15.16 -8.78 -9.85
C ARG A 55 -13.64 -8.73 -9.67
N PRO A 56 -12.94 -7.70 -10.20
CA PRO A 56 -11.53 -7.49 -9.91
C PRO A 56 -11.29 -7.49 -8.41
N SER A 57 -10.45 -8.42 -7.97
CA SER A 57 -10.06 -8.52 -6.57
C SER A 57 -8.92 -7.57 -6.25
N LEU A 58 -8.49 -7.52 -4.99
CA LEU A 58 -7.30 -6.73 -4.67
C LEU A 58 -6.08 -7.29 -5.39
N ASP A 59 -5.28 -6.37 -5.92
CA ASP A 59 -4.00 -6.66 -6.56
C ASP A 59 -3.11 -7.52 -5.64
N PRO A 60 -2.57 -8.66 -6.12
CA PRO A 60 -1.75 -9.54 -5.30
C PRO A 60 -0.48 -8.88 -4.78
N VAL A 61 0.15 -7.97 -5.54
CA VAL A 61 1.32 -7.23 -5.07
C VAL A 61 0.94 -6.34 -3.88
N MET A 62 -0.18 -5.63 -3.96
CA MET A 62 -0.72 -4.86 -2.85
C MET A 62 -1.01 -5.72 -1.60
N LEU A 63 -1.52 -6.95 -1.77
CA LEU A 63 -1.74 -7.89 -0.65
C LEU A 63 -0.46 -8.26 0.10
N VAL A 64 0.71 -8.16 -0.55
CA VAL A 64 2.02 -8.42 0.05
C VAL A 64 2.67 -7.12 0.56
N LYS A 65 2.54 -6.01 -0.18
CA LYS A 65 3.13 -4.72 0.21
C LYS A 65 2.47 -4.12 1.47
N ILE A 66 1.16 -4.31 1.68
CA ILE A 66 0.48 -3.81 2.90
C ILE A 66 1.08 -4.40 4.19
N PRO A 67 1.20 -5.73 4.37
CA PRO A 67 1.84 -6.29 5.56
C PRO A 67 3.34 -6.01 5.60
N LEU A 68 4.00 -5.76 4.46
CA LEU A 68 5.38 -5.30 4.42
C LEU A 68 5.51 -3.92 5.07
N ILE A 69 4.66 -2.94 4.73
CA ILE A 69 4.59 -1.64 5.42
C ILE A 69 4.37 -1.85 6.92
N GLN A 70 3.41 -2.71 7.28
CA GLN A 70 3.11 -3.02 8.67
C GLN A 70 4.37 -3.51 9.42
N CYS A 71 5.14 -4.41 8.82
CA CYS A 71 6.35 -4.98 9.40
C CYS A 71 7.49 -3.95 9.49
N LEU A 72 7.79 -3.26 8.39
CA LEU A 72 8.89 -2.29 8.30
C LEU A 72 8.74 -1.12 9.27
N TYR A 73 7.51 -0.67 9.50
CA TYR A 73 7.20 0.46 10.39
C TYR A 73 6.66 0.03 11.76
N GLY A 74 6.61 -1.27 12.05
CA GLY A 74 6.21 -1.80 13.37
C GLY A 74 4.75 -1.49 13.74
N ILE A 75 3.83 -1.38 12.77
CA ILE A 75 2.43 -1.03 13.01
C ILE A 75 1.70 -2.25 13.60
N ARG A 76 1.15 -2.09 14.80
CA ARG A 76 0.64 -3.24 15.58
C ARG A 76 -0.66 -3.85 15.07
N SER A 77 -1.38 -3.17 14.17
CA SER A 77 -2.65 -3.70 13.66
C SER A 77 -2.88 -3.39 12.20
N MET A 78 -3.52 -4.33 11.50
CA MET A 78 -3.91 -4.14 10.11
C MET A 78 -4.91 -2.99 9.95
N ARG A 79 -5.83 -2.81 10.91
CA ARG A 79 -6.76 -1.67 10.93
C ARG A 79 -6.01 -0.34 10.99
N GLN A 80 -4.98 -0.24 11.83
CA GLN A 80 -4.14 0.95 11.92
C GLN A 80 -3.32 1.13 10.65
N THR A 81 -2.79 0.05 10.07
CA THR A 81 -2.04 0.08 8.81
C THR A 81 -2.87 0.69 7.68
N ILE A 82 -4.13 0.24 7.53
CA ILE A 82 -5.06 0.79 6.55
C ILE A 82 -5.33 2.29 6.80
N LYS A 83 -5.54 2.71 8.05
CA LYS A 83 -5.71 4.13 8.40
C LYS A 83 -4.49 4.97 8.08
N GLU A 84 -3.28 4.43 8.28
CA GLU A 84 -2.06 5.16 7.93
C GLU A 84 -1.90 5.29 6.42
N ILE A 85 -2.28 4.28 5.63
CA ILE A 85 -2.29 4.36 4.16
C ILE A 85 -3.28 5.42 3.66
N GLU A 86 -4.36 5.70 4.39
CA GLU A 86 -5.32 6.77 4.03
C GLU A 86 -4.69 8.16 4.07
N VAL A 87 -3.69 8.39 4.93
CA VAL A 87 -3.14 9.74 5.19
C VAL A 87 -1.66 9.89 4.82
N ASN A 88 -0.94 8.78 4.64
CA ASN A 88 0.50 8.79 4.37
C ASN A 88 0.79 8.65 2.88
N MET A 89 1.28 9.73 2.26
CA MET A 89 1.59 9.78 0.83
C MET A 89 2.67 8.78 0.41
N ALA A 90 3.68 8.53 1.25
CA ALA A 90 4.74 7.57 0.95
C ALA A 90 4.22 6.13 0.91
N TYR A 91 3.24 5.80 1.77
CA TYR A 91 2.61 4.48 1.75
C TYR A 91 1.74 4.31 0.50
N ARG A 92 1.00 5.34 0.10
CA ARG A 92 0.22 5.33 -1.15
C ARG A 92 1.12 5.20 -2.36
N TRP A 93 2.22 5.95 -2.40
CA TRP A 93 3.24 5.88 -3.44
C TRP A 93 3.79 4.46 -3.57
N PHE A 94 4.18 3.85 -2.46
CA PHE A 94 4.72 2.48 -2.46
C PHE A 94 3.70 1.43 -2.92
N LEU A 95 2.41 1.66 -2.64
CA LEU A 95 1.31 0.79 -3.06
C LEU A 95 0.78 1.11 -4.47
N GLY A 96 1.30 2.13 -5.15
CA GLY A 96 0.80 2.57 -6.45
C GLY A 96 -0.62 3.16 -6.41
N LEU A 97 -1.06 3.66 -5.25
CA LEU A 97 -2.38 4.28 -5.08
C LEU A 97 -2.32 5.77 -5.40
N THR A 98 -3.25 6.26 -6.21
CA THR A 98 -3.49 7.69 -6.38
C THR A 98 -4.03 8.32 -5.09
N LEU A 99 -4.08 9.65 -5.02
CA LEU A 99 -4.65 10.35 -3.86
C LEU A 99 -6.17 10.10 -3.71
N ASP A 100 -6.87 9.88 -4.83
CA ASP A 100 -8.33 9.67 -4.85
C ASP A 100 -8.74 8.21 -4.65
N ASP A 101 -7.81 7.26 -4.80
CA ASP A 101 -8.13 5.85 -4.69
C ASP A 101 -8.66 5.48 -3.30
N LYS A 102 -9.63 4.58 -3.26
CA LYS A 102 -10.11 4.05 -1.98
C LYS A 102 -9.13 3.02 -1.45
N VAL A 103 -8.67 3.22 -0.21
CA VAL A 103 -7.87 2.22 0.49
C VAL A 103 -8.73 1.00 0.79
N PRO A 104 -8.22 -0.22 0.59
CA PRO A 104 -8.97 -1.44 0.91
C PRO A 104 -9.37 -1.47 2.37
N HIS A 105 -10.64 -1.78 2.64
CA HIS A 105 -11.08 -2.00 4.01
C HIS A 105 -10.36 -3.21 4.62
N PHE A 106 -9.97 -3.14 5.90
CA PHE A 106 -9.18 -4.18 6.57
C PHE A 106 -9.80 -5.59 6.50
N THR A 107 -11.14 -5.71 6.46
CA THR A 107 -11.81 -7.02 6.29
C THR A 107 -11.66 -7.56 4.87
N THR A 108 -11.67 -6.68 3.87
CA THR A 108 -11.44 -7.03 2.47
C THR A 108 -10.03 -7.55 2.31
N TYR A 109 -9.04 -6.86 2.89
CA TYR A 109 -7.66 -7.34 2.95
C TYR A 109 -7.60 -8.74 3.57
N GLY A 110 -8.12 -8.92 4.79
CA GLY A 110 -8.04 -10.20 5.50
C GLY A 110 -8.67 -11.36 4.73
N LYS A 111 -9.84 -11.14 4.11
CA LYS A 111 -10.51 -12.16 3.29
C LYS A 111 -9.71 -12.52 2.03
N ASN A 112 -9.13 -11.54 1.34
CA ASN A 112 -8.34 -11.80 0.14
C ASN A 112 -7.03 -12.52 0.49
N TYR A 113 -6.34 -12.07 1.55
CA TYR A 113 -5.10 -12.66 2.02
C TYR A 113 -5.29 -14.13 2.41
N SER A 114 -6.28 -14.43 3.27
CA SER A 114 -6.54 -15.80 3.70
C SER A 114 -6.91 -16.75 2.57
N ARG A 115 -7.65 -16.29 1.56
CA ARG A 115 -8.06 -17.15 0.44
C ARG A 115 -6.91 -17.58 -0.46
N ARG A 116 -5.87 -16.75 -0.58
CA ARG A 116 -4.80 -16.93 -1.57
C ARG A 116 -3.50 -17.43 -0.97
N PHE A 117 -3.14 -16.94 0.22
CA PHE A 117 -1.80 -17.17 0.77
C PHE A 117 -1.77 -18.18 1.93
N VAL A 118 -2.88 -18.42 2.64
CA VAL A 118 -2.88 -19.36 3.78
C VAL A 118 -2.78 -20.82 3.33
N LYS A 119 -3.31 -21.19 2.16
CA LYS A 119 -3.15 -22.56 1.65
C LYS A 119 -1.72 -22.88 1.17
N ILE A 120 -0.97 -21.86 0.74
CA ILE A 120 0.40 -22.02 0.24
C ILE A 120 1.36 -22.35 1.40
N SER A 121 1.11 -21.85 2.61
CA SER A 121 1.95 -22.16 3.79
C SER A 121 1.82 -23.59 4.30
N ASP A 122 0.75 -24.31 3.95
CA ASP A 122 0.53 -25.69 4.38
C ASP A 122 1.17 -26.72 3.42
N ILE A 123 1.56 -26.31 2.21
CA ILE A 123 2.17 -27.19 1.20
C ILE A 123 3.68 -27.43 1.45
N LYS A 124 4.33 -26.65 2.33
CA LYS A 124 5.75 -26.82 2.71
C LYS A 124 5.95 -27.53 4.07
N LYS A 125 5.03 -28.42 4.45
CA LYS A 125 5.11 -29.23 5.68
C LYS A 125 5.21 -30.74 5.45
N GLU A 126 5.62 -31.17 4.27
CA GLU A 126 6.19 -32.51 4.01
C GLU A 126 7.72 -32.42 3.95
#